data_AF-A0A8T0N5E0-F1
#
_entry.id   AF-A0A8T0N5E0-F1
#
_cell.length_a   1.000
_cell.length_b   1.000
_cell.length_c   1.000
_cell.angle_alpha   90.00
_cell.angle_beta   90.00
_cell.angle_gamma   90.00
#
_symmetry.space_group_name_H-M   'P 1'
#
loop_
_entity.id
_entity.type
_entity.pdbx_description
1 polymer ?
#
loop_
_entity_poly.entity_id
_entity_poly.type
_entity_poly.pdbx_seq_one_letter_code
_entity_poly.pdbx_strand_id
1 'polypeptide(L)'
;MVRSFLEDGGGERGAAARCCNCFHAGDASDDEDGPGAADAAAADIAETIKGLVHCASLRERNLLADVSTLVERHRASGTRKRDLLRLLAESLRAAGHDAALCLSHWDKSSSHPAGEHAYLDVLLPAGSERAERERVLVDVDFRSAFEVARPTKAYRAVLQRLPSVFVGREDRLRLLVAAAADAARASLKKRGLHLPPWRKLEYMRAKWISPYDRETPPPPPPQQPEPPTRELAVDGEGGGSGA
;
A
#
# COMPACT_ATOMS: atom_id res chain seq x y z
N MET A 1 -12.47 28.27 22.39
CA MET A 1 -13.78 28.93 22.18
C MET A 1 -14.73 27.86 21.66
N VAL A 2 -15.36 27.11 22.58
CA VAL A 2 -16.27 26.00 22.28
C VAL A 2 -17.68 26.57 22.40
N ARG A 3 -18.47 26.53 21.35
CA ARG A 3 -19.88 26.95 21.39
C ARG A 3 -20.76 25.73 21.60
N SER A 4 -21.21 25.59 22.84
CA SER A 4 -22.37 24.80 23.23
C SER A 4 -23.62 25.34 22.55
N PHE A 5 -24.48 24.46 22.02
CA PHE A 5 -25.84 24.81 21.63
C PHE A 5 -26.80 23.78 22.23
N LEU A 6 -27.54 24.24 23.23
CA LEU A 6 -28.67 23.59 23.86
C LEU A 6 -29.76 24.66 23.86
N GLU A 7 -30.79 24.49 23.04
CA GLU A 7 -32.09 25.04 23.37
C GLU A 7 -33.20 24.19 22.73
N ASP A 8 -34.14 23.85 23.60
CA ASP A 8 -35.34 23.05 23.46
C ASP A 8 -36.54 23.99 23.33
N GLY A 9 -37.66 23.52 22.77
CA GLY A 9 -38.95 24.18 22.98
C GLY A 9 -39.98 24.12 21.84
N GLY A 10 -40.79 23.04 21.85
CA GLY A 10 -42.25 23.02 21.58
C GLY A 10 -42.76 23.35 20.16
N GLY A 11 -43.71 22.64 19.54
CA GLY A 11 -44.58 21.56 19.97
C GLY A 11 -45.96 21.78 19.31
N GLU A 12 -46.48 20.80 18.56
CA GLU A 12 -47.92 20.66 18.35
C GLU A 12 -48.30 19.23 17.96
N ARG A 13 -49.48 18.82 18.44
CA ARG A 13 -49.97 17.45 18.62
C ARG A 13 -50.90 17.05 17.48
N GLY A 14 -50.81 15.78 17.07
CA GLY A 14 -51.86 15.05 16.35
C GLY A 14 -51.99 13.63 16.91
N ALA A 15 -53.02 13.40 17.73
CA ALA A 15 -53.53 12.10 18.16
C ALA A 15 -54.25 11.40 16.99
N ALA A 16 -54.49 10.08 16.88
CA ALA A 16 -54.14 8.86 17.59
C ALA A 16 -54.53 7.69 16.66
N ALA A 17 -53.89 6.52 16.80
CA ALA A 17 -54.57 5.23 16.68
C ALA A 17 -53.69 4.13 17.29
N ARG A 18 -54.18 3.55 18.39
CA ARG A 18 -53.65 2.38 19.07
C ARG A 18 -54.02 1.13 18.26
N CYS A 19 -53.05 0.25 18.02
CA CYS A 19 -53.29 -1.18 18.09
C CYS A 19 -51.96 -1.88 18.40
N CYS A 20 -51.81 -2.33 19.64
CA CYS A 20 -50.83 -3.34 20.03
C CYS A 20 -51.27 -4.68 19.45
N ASN A 21 -50.34 -5.40 18.83
CA ASN A 21 -50.28 -6.85 18.98
C ASN A 21 -48.82 -7.28 19.01
N CYS A 22 -48.44 -7.77 20.18
CA CYS A 22 -47.15 -8.33 20.50
C CYS A 22 -46.94 -9.62 19.69
N PHE A 23 -45.93 -9.67 18.84
CA PHE A 23 -45.28 -10.91 18.46
C PHE A 23 -43.84 -10.86 18.97
N HIS A 24 -43.60 -11.59 20.05
CA HIS A 24 -42.26 -11.99 20.47
C HIS A 24 -41.74 -13.07 19.52
N ALA A 25 -40.62 -12.79 18.87
CA ALA A 25 -39.56 -13.72 18.48
C ALA A 25 -38.41 -12.81 17.99
N GLY A 26 -37.38 -12.50 18.77
CA GLY A 26 -36.56 -13.49 19.45
C GLY A 26 -35.58 -14.10 18.45
N ASP A 27 -34.72 -13.27 17.86
CA ASP A 27 -33.37 -13.68 17.46
C ASP A 27 -32.47 -12.44 17.39
N ALA A 28 -32.13 -11.92 18.57
CA ALA A 28 -30.80 -11.37 18.71
C ALA A 28 -29.89 -12.60 18.75
N SER A 29 -29.45 -13.04 17.58
CA SER A 29 -28.34 -13.98 17.45
C SER A 29 -27.10 -13.19 17.85
N ASP A 30 -26.97 -13.04 19.16
CA ASP A 30 -25.71 -12.79 19.82
C ASP A 30 -24.97 -14.12 19.66
N ASP A 31 -24.31 -14.28 18.50
CA ASP A 31 -23.22 -15.21 18.36
C ASP A 31 -22.14 -14.75 19.36
N GLU A 32 -22.33 -15.18 20.60
CA GLU A 32 -21.31 -15.26 21.63
C GLU A 32 -20.28 -16.26 21.12
N ASP A 33 -19.45 -15.79 20.19
CA ASP A 33 -18.17 -16.38 19.82
C ASP A 33 -17.41 -16.58 21.13
N GLY A 34 -17.53 -17.77 21.72
CA GLY A 34 -16.80 -18.12 22.91
C GLY A 34 -15.32 -17.84 22.69
N PRO A 35 -14.54 -17.49 23.74
CA PRO A 35 -13.17 -17.03 23.59
C PRO A 35 -12.27 -17.95 22.74
N GLY A 36 -12.60 -19.25 22.68
CA GLY A 36 -11.94 -20.25 21.82
C GLY A 36 -12.27 -20.17 20.32
N ALA A 37 -13.48 -19.77 19.90
CA ALA A 37 -13.84 -19.62 18.48
C ALA A 37 -13.08 -18.47 17.82
N ALA A 38 -12.97 -17.34 18.51
CA ALA A 38 -12.18 -16.19 18.04
C ALA A 38 -10.68 -16.48 17.96
N ASP A 39 -10.15 -17.31 18.87
CA ASP A 39 -8.73 -17.72 18.84
C ASP A 39 -8.47 -18.77 17.73
N ALA A 40 -9.42 -19.67 17.47
CA ALA A 40 -9.36 -20.60 16.32
C ALA A 40 -9.41 -19.85 14.97
N ALA A 41 -10.36 -18.91 14.81
CA ALA A 41 -10.44 -18.08 13.61
C ALA A 41 -9.16 -17.25 13.38
N ALA A 42 -8.56 -16.72 14.45
CA ALA A 42 -7.29 -16.02 14.35
C ALA A 42 -6.13 -16.94 13.94
N ALA A 43 -6.16 -18.22 14.32
CA ALA A 43 -5.18 -19.21 13.88
C ALA A 43 -5.33 -19.54 12.39
N ASP A 44 -6.57 -19.72 11.91
CA ASP A 44 -6.86 -19.97 10.49
C ASP A 44 -6.42 -18.79 9.61
N ILE A 45 -6.67 -17.55 10.07
CA ILE A 45 -6.18 -16.35 9.40
C ILE A 45 -4.65 -16.32 9.39
N ALA A 46 -4.00 -16.70 10.49
CA ALA A 46 -2.54 -16.73 10.57
C ALA A 46 -1.92 -17.75 9.61
N GLU A 47 -2.57 -18.89 9.36
CA GLU A 47 -2.14 -19.87 8.34
C GLU A 47 -2.41 -19.38 6.92
N THR A 48 -3.53 -18.71 6.68
CA THR A 48 -3.82 -18.05 5.39
C THR A 48 -2.73 -17.04 5.05
N ILE A 49 -2.34 -16.19 6.01
CA ILE A 49 -1.27 -15.20 5.83
C ILE A 49 0.06 -15.87 5.55
N LYS A 50 0.36 -17.02 6.18
CA LYS A 50 1.60 -17.77 5.96
C LYS A 50 1.76 -18.23 4.50
N GLY A 51 0.65 -18.59 3.84
CA GLY A 51 0.66 -18.90 2.41
C GLY A 51 0.92 -17.68 1.52
N LEU A 52 0.49 -16.49 1.95
CA LEU A 52 0.49 -15.27 1.14
C LEU A 52 1.72 -14.36 1.34
N VAL A 53 2.51 -14.57 2.41
CA VAL A 53 3.69 -13.74 2.68
C VAL A 53 4.87 -14.02 1.75
N HIS A 54 4.90 -15.19 1.11
CA HIS A 54 5.98 -15.57 0.22
C HIS A 54 5.81 -14.94 -1.17
N CYS A 55 6.91 -14.48 -1.76
CA CYS A 55 6.94 -14.08 -3.16
C CYS A 55 6.50 -15.24 -4.06
N ALA A 56 5.62 -14.97 -5.02
CA ALA A 56 5.03 -15.96 -5.90
C ALA A 56 5.97 -16.35 -7.05
N SER A 57 6.99 -15.53 -7.33
CA SER A 57 7.96 -15.77 -8.39
C SER A 57 9.38 -15.43 -7.96
N LEU A 58 10.37 -15.98 -8.68
CA LEU A 58 11.78 -15.64 -8.50
C LEU A 58 12.02 -14.14 -8.73
N ARG A 59 11.28 -13.52 -9.66
CA ARG A 59 11.41 -12.11 -10.03
C ARG A 59 10.97 -11.20 -8.89
N GLU A 60 9.83 -11.49 -8.28
CA GLU A 60 9.38 -10.79 -7.08
C GLU A 60 10.38 -10.95 -5.92
N ARG A 61 10.94 -12.15 -5.73
CA ARG A 61 11.91 -12.41 -4.66
C ARG A 61 13.21 -11.61 -4.85
N ASN A 62 13.72 -11.55 -6.09
CA ASN A 62 14.90 -10.76 -6.40
C ASN A 62 14.63 -9.26 -6.21
N LEU A 63 13.47 -8.78 -6.68
CA LEU A 63 13.06 -7.40 -6.46
C LEU A 63 12.93 -7.06 -4.97
N LEU A 64 12.37 -7.97 -4.16
CA LEU A 64 12.30 -7.80 -2.70
C LEU A 64 13.70 -7.65 -2.08
N ALA A 65 14.68 -8.42 -2.53
CA ALA A 65 16.06 -8.30 -2.07
C ALA A 65 16.64 -6.92 -2.42
N ASP A 66 16.52 -6.50 -3.69
CA ASP A 66 16.99 -5.19 -4.17
C ASP A 66 16.37 -4.04 -3.37
N VAL A 67 15.04 -4.05 -3.23
CA VAL A 67 14.30 -3.02 -2.49
C VAL A 67 14.72 -3.01 -1.02
N SER A 68 14.89 -4.18 -0.39
CA SER A 68 15.28 -4.26 1.02
C SER A 68 16.67 -3.67 1.26
N THR A 69 17.63 -3.96 0.38
CA THR A 69 18.98 -3.39 0.44
C THR A 69 18.95 -1.87 0.25
N LEU A 70 18.17 -1.37 -0.71
CA LEU A 70 18.04 0.06 -0.94
C LEU A 70 17.34 0.78 0.22
N VAL A 71 16.29 0.18 0.78
CA VAL A 71 15.60 0.71 1.97
C VAL A 71 16.61 0.86 3.10
N GLU A 72 17.40 -0.16 3.42
CA GLU A 72 18.40 -0.08 4.49
C GLU A 72 19.43 1.04 4.24
N ARG A 73 19.92 1.17 3.00
CA ARG A 73 20.87 2.22 2.61
C ARG A 73 20.32 3.63 2.81
N HIS A 74 19.03 3.83 2.55
CA HIS A 74 18.40 5.16 2.55
C HIS A 74 17.58 5.47 3.80
N ARG A 75 17.28 4.47 4.66
CA ARG A 75 16.48 4.68 5.88
C ARG A 75 17.19 5.60 6.88
N ALA A 76 18.52 5.56 6.91
CA ALA A 76 19.34 6.39 7.79
C ALA A 76 19.30 7.89 7.44
N SER A 77 18.77 8.26 6.27
CA SER A 77 18.76 9.64 5.78
C SER A 77 17.69 10.52 6.46
N GLY A 78 16.75 9.95 7.22
CA GLY A 78 15.68 10.70 7.90
C GLY A 78 14.73 11.45 6.96
N THR A 79 14.70 11.10 5.68
CA THR A 79 13.88 11.74 4.65
C THR A 79 12.40 11.41 4.84
N ARG A 80 11.50 12.31 4.37
CA ARG A 80 10.05 12.05 4.40
C ARG A 80 9.74 10.80 3.57
N LYS A 81 8.67 10.08 3.91
CA LYS A 81 8.28 8.83 3.21
C LYS A 81 8.26 8.98 1.69
N ARG A 82 7.64 10.05 1.16
CA ARG A 82 7.57 10.30 -0.30
C ARG A 82 8.96 10.48 -0.93
N ASP A 83 9.86 11.19 -0.26
CA ASP A 83 11.21 11.44 -0.77
C ASP A 83 12.05 10.16 -0.75
N LEU A 84 11.90 9.34 0.30
CA LEU A 84 12.48 7.99 0.33
C LEU A 84 11.98 7.15 -0.85
N LEU A 85 10.67 7.13 -1.12
CA LEU A 85 10.13 6.37 -2.25
C LEU A 85 10.66 6.88 -3.59
N ARG A 86 10.81 8.19 -3.79
CA ARG A 86 11.42 8.73 -5.03
C ARG A 86 12.85 8.27 -5.20
N LEU A 87 13.66 8.35 -4.15
CA LEU A 87 15.04 7.90 -4.16
C LEU A 87 15.17 6.40 -4.44
N LEU A 88 14.26 5.59 -3.89
CA LEU A 88 14.16 4.16 -4.19
C LEU A 88 13.77 3.92 -5.66
N ALA A 89 12.79 4.65 -6.20
CA ALA A 89 12.40 4.54 -7.60
C ALA A 89 13.56 4.91 -8.53
N GLU A 90 14.30 5.98 -8.24
CA GLU A 90 15.49 6.38 -8.98
C GLU A 90 16.58 5.31 -8.93
N SER A 91 16.85 4.75 -7.75
CA SER A 91 17.85 3.70 -7.56
C SER A 91 17.48 2.39 -8.28
N LEU A 92 16.21 2.00 -8.23
CA LEU A 92 15.70 0.84 -8.97
C LEU A 92 15.80 1.05 -10.49
N ARG A 93 15.50 2.26 -10.98
CA ARG A 93 15.69 2.62 -12.40
C ARG A 93 17.16 2.58 -12.82
N ALA A 94 18.07 3.06 -11.97
CA ALA A 94 19.51 2.96 -12.21
C ALA A 94 19.99 1.49 -12.26
N ALA A 95 19.30 0.58 -11.57
CA ALA A 95 19.52 -0.86 -11.64
C ALA A 95 18.82 -1.55 -12.82
N GLY A 96 18.09 -0.81 -13.67
CA GLY A 96 17.43 -1.33 -14.87
C GLY A 96 15.96 -1.74 -14.71
N HIS A 97 15.34 -1.47 -13.56
CA HIS A 97 13.91 -1.73 -13.35
C HIS A 97 13.04 -0.57 -13.86
N ASP A 98 11.88 -0.86 -14.44
CA ASP A 98 10.85 0.16 -14.73
C ASP A 98 10.05 0.45 -13.46
N ALA A 99 10.65 1.25 -12.56
CA ALA A 99 10.10 1.60 -11.26
C ALA A 99 9.58 3.05 -11.21
N ALA A 100 8.44 3.25 -10.53
CA ALA A 100 7.84 4.57 -10.35
C ALA A 100 7.15 4.74 -8.99
N LEU A 101 7.10 5.99 -8.53
CA LEU A 101 6.26 6.38 -7.39
C LEU A 101 4.82 6.47 -7.85
N CYS A 102 3.94 5.77 -7.15
CA CYS A 102 2.50 5.82 -7.35
C CYS A 102 1.85 6.54 -6.18
N LEU A 103 1.00 7.52 -6.50
CA LEU A 103 0.21 8.27 -5.52
C LEU A 103 -1.27 7.93 -5.74
N SER A 104 -1.83 7.07 -4.90
CA SER A 104 -3.27 6.81 -4.91
C SER A 104 -4.02 7.84 -4.10
N HIS A 105 -5.19 8.23 -4.58
CA HIS A 105 -6.15 9.06 -3.86
C HIS A 105 -7.53 8.40 -3.89
N TRP A 106 -8.32 8.60 -2.84
CA TRP A 106 -9.72 8.17 -2.82
C TRP A 106 -10.57 9.18 -2.07
N ASP A 107 -11.80 9.35 -2.56
CA ASP A 107 -12.77 10.27 -1.99
C ASP A 107 -13.43 9.72 -0.73
N LYS A 108 -14.04 10.64 0.01
CA LYS A 108 -14.87 10.31 1.17
C LYS A 108 -16.09 9.52 0.69
N SER A 109 -16.36 8.41 1.38
CA SER A 109 -17.58 7.61 1.21
C SER A 109 -18.41 7.62 2.50
N SER A 110 -19.58 6.99 2.47
CA SER A 110 -20.40 6.76 3.67
C SER A 110 -19.70 5.91 4.72
N SER A 111 -18.76 5.07 4.30
CA SER A 111 -18.13 4.06 5.15
C SER A 111 -16.72 4.44 5.63
N HIS A 112 -16.03 5.34 4.90
CA HIS A 112 -14.64 5.73 5.15
C HIS A 112 -14.31 7.18 4.73
N PRO A 113 -13.36 7.85 5.41
CA PRO A 113 -12.89 9.17 4.99
C PRO A 113 -12.05 9.09 3.71
N ALA A 114 -11.89 10.25 3.06
CA ALA A 114 -10.93 10.44 1.99
C ALA A 114 -9.50 10.20 2.50
N GLY A 115 -8.59 9.85 1.59
CA GLY A 115 -7.19 9.68 1.93
C GLY A 115 -6.29 9.59 0.71
N GLU A 116 -5.00 9.58 1.00
CA GLU A 116 -3.93 9.40 0.03
C GLU A 116 -2.94 8.35 0.54
N HIS A 117 -2.26 7.68 -0.39
CA HIS A 117 -1.17 6.77 -0.07
C HIS A 117 -0.11 6.78 -1.16
N ALA A 118 1.14 6.70 -0.72
CA ALA A 118 2.30 6.64 -1.59
C ALA A 118 2.95 5.27 -1.49
N TYR A 119 3.16 4.64 -2.63
CA TYR A 119 3.79 3.33 -2.80
C TYR A 119 4.60 3.30 -4.10
N LEU A 120 5.33 2.21 -4.34
CA LEU A 120 6.07 2.02 -5.59
C LEU A 120 5.38 0.97 -6.45
N ASP A 121 5.47 1.10 -7.77
CA ASP A 121 5.24 -0.02 -8.67
C ASP A 121 6.48 -0.30 -9.52
N VAL A 122 6.58 -1.55 -9.97
CA VAL A 122 7.60 -2.00 -10.91
C VAL A 122 6.92 -2.77 -12.02
N LEU A 123 7.15 -2.36 -13.27
CA LEU A 123 6.70 -3.09 -14.44
C LEU A 123 7.76 -4.11 -14.82
N LEU A 124 7.54 -5.36 -14.40
CA LEU A 124 8.42 -6.45 -14.77
C LEU A 124 8.24 -6.77 -16.26
N PRO A 125 9.34 -6.98 -17.02
CA PRO A 125 9.27 -7.41 -18.41
C PRO A 125 8.36 -8.61 -18.62
N ALA A 126 7.75 -8.76 -19.78
CA ALA A 126 6.97 -9.94 -20.09
C ALA A 126 7.81 -11.22 -20.00
N GLY A 127 7.24 -12.31 -19.47
CA GLY A 127 7.91 -13.62 -19.43
C GLY A 127 8.02 -14.30 -20.80
N SER A 128 7.29 -13.80 -21.80
CA SER A 128 7.36 -14.22 -23.20
C SER A 128 6.87 -13.08 -24.11
N GLU A 129 7.15 -13.16 -25.40
CA GLU A 129 6.72 -12.19 -26.43
C GLU A 129 5.19 -11.94 -26.47
N ARG A 130 4.39 -12.91 -25.99
CA ARG A 130 2.92 -12.83 -25.99
C ARG A 130 2.31 -12.34 -24.68
N ALA A 131 3.12 -12.24 -23.63
CA ALA A 131 2.64 -11.81 -22.32
C ALA A 131 2.74 -10.29 -22.19
N GLU A 132 1.83 -9.69 -21.44
CA GLU A 132 1.95 -8.29 -21.06
C GLU A 132 2.99 -8.12 -19.96
N ARG A 133 3.47 -6.88 -19.77
CA ARG A 133 4.32 -6.54 -18.62
C ARG A 133 3.53 -6.77 -17.34
N GLU A 134 4.19 -7.37 -16.36
CA GLU A 134 3.58 -7.68 -15.08
C GLU A 134 3.81 -6.53 -14.10
N ARG A 135 2.73 -5.88 -13.66
CA ARG A 135 2.80 -4.84 -12.63
C ARG A 135 2.90 -5.47 -11.24
N VAL A 136 3.97 -5.13 -10.53
CA VAL A 136 4.20 -5.53 -9.14
C VAL A 136 4.15 -4.31 -8.24
N LEU A 137 3.40 -4.40 -7.15
CA LEU A 137 3.27 -3.36 -6.13
C LEU A 137 4.35 -3.54 -5.07
N VAL A 138 4.91 -2.43 -4.61
CA VAL A 138 5.96 -2.39 -3.59
C VAL A 138 5.58 -1.39 -2.50
N ASP A 139 5.45 -1.86 -1.26
CA ASP A 139 5.25 -1.01 -0.08
C ASP A 139 6.32 -1.31 0.97
N VAL A 140 7.17 -0.32 1.25
CA VAL A 140 8.33 -0.45 2.13
C VAL A 140 8.01 -0.39 3.62
N ASP A 141 6.75 -0.12 3.97
CA ASP A 141 6.28 -0.03 5.34
C ASP A 141 4.88 -0.68 5.49
N PHE A 142 4.72 -1.87 4.90
CA PHE A 142 3.44 -2.55 4.79
C PHE A 142 2.89 -2.97 6.16
N ARG A 143 3.73 -3.58 7.02
CA ARG A 143 3.31 -4.08 8.34
C ARG A 143 2.75 -2.97 9.24
N SER A 144 3.36 -1.79 9.25
CA SER A 144 2.94 -0.68 10.13
C SER A 144 1.51 -0.24 9.85
N ALA A 145 1.06 -0.38 8.60
CA ALA A 145 -0.29 -0.07 8.17
C ALA A 145 -1.36 -0.90 8.91
N PHE A 146 -0.99 -2.00 9.58
CA PHE A 146 -1.88 -2.91 10.32
C PHE A 146 -1.74 -2.81 11.86
N GLU A 147 -0.93 -1.90 12.40
CA GLU A 147 -0.80 -1.75 13.85
C GLU A 147 -2.07 -1.21 14.52
N VAL A 148 -2.59 -1.90 15.54
CA VAL A 148 -3.78 -1.46 16.29
C VAL A 148 -3.48 -1.25 17.76
N ALA A 149 -4.31 -0.45 18.43
CA ALA A 149 -4.21 -0.25 19.88
C ALA A 149 -4.60 -1.53 20.63
N ARG A 150 -3.82 -1.88 21.65
CA ARG A 150 -4.06 -3.02 22.57
C ARG A 150 -4.29 -4.36 21.84
N PRO A 151 -3.38 -4.79 20.93
CA PRO A 151 -3.61 -5.99 20.16
C PRO A 151 -3.74 -7.23 21.07
N THR A 152 -4.58 -8.17 20.67
CA THR A 152 -4.62 -9.51 21.29
C THR A 152 -3.31 -10.25 21.01
N LYS A 153 -3.02 -11.32 21.77
CA LYS A 153 -1.82 -12.14 21.52
C LYS A 153 -1.87 -12.78 20.13
N ALA A 154 -3.03 -13.30 19.73
CA ALA A 154 -3.26 -13.88 18.41
C ALA A 154 -3.01 -12.85 17.29
N TYR A 155 -3.56 -11.63 17.43
CA TYR A 155 -3.32 -10.58 16.44
C TYR A 155 -1.87 -10.13 16.36
N ARG A 156 -1.16 -10.09 17.50
CA ARG A 156 0.29 -9.79 17.50
C ARG A 156 1.07 -10.84 16.71
N ALA A 157 0.71 -12.12 16.81
CA ALA A 157 1.34 -13.19 16.03
C ALA A 157 1.06 -13.03 14.53
N VAL A 158 -0.16 -12.63 14.16
CA VAL A 158 -0.53 -12.27 12.77
C VAL A 158 0.34 -11.11 12.26
N LEU A 159 0.42 -10.01 13.02
CA LEU A 159 1.19 -8.81 12.65
C LEU A 159 2.68 -9.13 12.45
N GLN A 160 3.26 -9.99 13.29
CA GLN A 160 4.66 -10.42 13.17
C GLN A 160 4.94 -11.23 11.90
N ARG A 161 3.93 -11.92 11.35
CA ARG A 161 4.04 -12.68 10.10
C ARG A 161 3.95 -11.79 8.86
N LEU A 162 3.25 -10.66 8.93
CA LEU A 162 3.14 -9.74 7.78
C LEU A 162 4.51 -9.22 7.35
N PRO A 163 4.77 -9.05 6.05
CA PRO A 163 6.06 -8.55 5.59
C PRO A 163 6.21 -7.07 5.96
N SER A 164 7.41 -6.65 6.36
CA SER A 164 7.72 -5.23 6.55
C SER A 164 7.74 -4.50 5.21
N VAL A 165 8.38 -5.11 4.21
CA VAL A 165 8.38 -4.70 2.81
C VAL A 165 7.53 -5.68 2.02
N PHE A 166 6.41 -5.22 1.48
CA PHE A 166 5.61 -6.00 0.55
C PHE A 166 6.13 -5.79 -0.87
N VAL A 167 6.32 -6.88 -1.62
CA VAL A 167 6.54 -6.88 -3.07
C VAL A 167 5.64 -7.95 -3.62
N GLY A 168 4.68 -7.62 -4.49
CA GLY A 168 3.78 -8.60 -5.07
C GLY A 168 2.68 -8.01 -5.94
N ARG A 169 1.97 -8.88 -6.64
CA ARG A 169 0.80 -8.50 -7.44
C ARG A 169 -0.40 -8.07 -6.59
N GLU A 170 -1.32 -7.40 -7.27
CA GLU A 170 -2.55 -6.86 -6.70
C GLU A 170 -3.46 -7.93 -6.08
N ASP A 171 -3.60 -9.10 -6.72
CA ASP A 171 -4.40 -10.22 -6.23
C ASP A 171 -3.92 -10.70 -4.87
N ARG A 172 -2.60 -10.90 -4.72
CA ARG A 172 -2.01 -11.30 -3.43
C ARG A 172 -2.16 -10.22 -2.37
N LEU A 173 -1.99 -8.96 -2.76
CA LEU A 173 -2.17 -7.83 -1.85
C LEU A 173 -3.61 -7.77 -1.32
N ARG A 174 -4.62 -7.91 -2.19
CA ARG A 174 -6.04 -7.89 -1.81
C ARG A 174 -6.37 -8.98 -0.78
N LEU A 175 -5.77 -10.16 -0.91
CA LEU A 175 -5.95 -11.28 0.02
C LEU A 175 -5.25 -11.01 1.37
N LEU A 176 -4.00 -10.52 1.36
CA LEU A 176 -3.28 -10.16 2.58
C LEU A 176 -3.99 -9.06 3.37
N VAL A 177 -4.44 -8.02 2.67
CA VAL A 177 -5.16 -6.88 3.28
C VAL A 177 -6.48 -7.36 3.89
N ALA A 178 -7.22 -8.26 3.23
CA ALA A 178 -8.45 -8.85 3.77
C ALA A 178 -8.19 -9.63 5.06
N ALA A 179 -7.29 -10.61 5.00
CA ALA A 179 -6.94 -11.43 6.15
C ALA A 179 -6.46 -10.59 7.35
N ALA A 180 -5.60 -9.59 7.10
CA ALA A 180 -5.09 -8.73 8.16
C ALA A 180 -6.15 -7.77 8.73
N ALA A 181 -7.07 -7.26 7.91
CA ALA A 181 -8.19 -6.42 8.36
C ALA A 181 -9.20 -7.21 9.21
N ASP A 182 -9.50 -8.45 8.82
CA ASP A 182 -10.40 -9.32 9.58
C ASP A 182 -9.80 -9.68 10.95
N ALA A 183 -8.50 -10.01 10.98
CA ALA A 183 -7.80 -10.26 12.24
C ALA A 183 -7.75 -8.99 13.12
N ALA A 184 -7.62 -7.79 12.52
CA ALA A 184 -7.65 -6.53 13.25
C ALA A 184 -9.02 -6.28 13.88
N ARG A 185 -10.10 -6.51 13.10
CA ARG A 185 -11.49 -6.40 13.55
C ARG A 185 -11.75 -7.35 14.72
N ALA A 186 -11.38 -8.63 14.60
CA ALA A 186 -11.54 -9.61 15.66
C ALA A 186 -10.78 -9.20 16.93
N SER A 187 -9.54 -8.72 16.79
CA SER A 187 -8.75 -8.22 17.91
C SER A 187 -9.39 -7.04 18.63
N LEU A 188 -9.90 -6.05 17.88
CA LEU A 188 -10.55 -4.88 18.46
C LEU A 188 -11.88 -5.25 19.13
N LYS A 189 -12.70 -6.11 18.50
CA LYS A 189 -13.94 -6.66 19.09
C LYS A 189 -13.65 -7.34 20.44
N LYS A 190 -12.66 -8.24 20.51
CA LYS A 190 -12.24 -8.93 21.75
C LYS A 190 -11.72 -7.99 22.84
N ARG A 191 -11.35 -6.75 22.48
CA ARG A 191 -10.90 -5.70 23.42
C ARG A 191 -11.97 -4.67 23.75
N GLY A 192 -13.20 -4.85 23.26
CA GLY A 192 -14.28 -3.87 23.41
C GLY A 192 -13.99 -2.55 22.70
N LEU A 193 -13.19 -2.58 21.62
CA LEU A 193 -12.82 -1.41 20.85
C LEU A 193 -13.57 -1.35 19.52
N HIS A 194 -14.07 -0.17 19.17
CA HIS A 194 -14.66 0.07 17.87
C HIS A 194 -13.60 0.04 16.75
N LEU A 195 -13.94 -0.52 15.59
CA LEU A 195 -13.09 -0.54 14.41
C LEU A 195 -13.12 0.85 13.74
N PRO A 196 -12.04 1.64 13.79
CA PRO A 196 -12.06 2.96 13.19
C PRO A 196 -12.16 2.85 11.65
N PRO A 197 -12.72 3.86 10.96
CA PRO A 197 -12.93 3.79 9.52
C PRO A 197 -11.67 3.46 8.72
N TRP A 198 -10.52 4.03 9.06
CA TRP A 198 -9.25 3.76 8.37
C TRP A 198 -8.67 2.35 8.57
N ARG A 199 -9.33 1.52 9.39
CA ARG A 199 -8.97 0.10 9.62
C ARG A 199 -9.95 -0.87 8.98
N LYS A 200 -11.04 -0.37 8.42
CA LYS A 200 -11.94 -1.20 7.62
C LYS A 200 -11.24 -1.63 6.34
N LEU A 201 -11.65 -2.80 5.84
CA LEU A 201 -11.04 -3.44 4.67
C LEU A 201 -11.04 -2.53 3.45
N GLU A 202 -12.12 -1.79 3.23
CA GLU A 202 -12.31 -1.01 2.01
C GLU A 202 -11.37 0.19 1.99
N TYR A 203 -11.20 0.89 3.12
CA TYR A 203 -10.19 1.94 3.24
C TYR A 203 -8.77 1.39 3.09
N MET A 204 -8.49 0.23 3.70
CA MET A 204 -7.17 -0.38 3.60
C MET A 204 -6.84 -0.78 2.17
N ARG A 205 -7.78 -1.37 1.43
CA ARG A 205 -7.62 -1.68 0.00
C ARG A 205 -7.44 -0.41 -0.83
N ALA A 206 -8.18 0.65 -0.53
CA ALA A 206 -8.11 1.90 -1.27
C ALA A 206 -6.69 2.48 -1.35
N LYS A 207 -5.83 2.22 -0.36
CA LYS A 207 -4.41 2.63 -0.36
C LYS A 207 -3.59 2.15 -1.56
N TRP A 208 -3.98 1.04 -2.18
CA TRP A 208 -3.19 0.46 -3.28
C TRP A 208 -4.01 0.21 -4.54
N ILE A 209 -5.34 0.10 -4.41
CA ILE A 209 -6.25 -0.28 -5.50
C ILE A 209 -6.96 0.93 -6.13
N SER A 210 -7.01 2.07 -5.45
CA SER A 210 -7.67 3.28 -5.99
C SER A 210 -6.92 3.84 -7.20
N PRO A 211 -7.58 4.69 -8.02
CA PRO A 211 -6.90 5.46 -9.04
C PRO A 211 -5.65 6.15 -8.49
N TYR A 212 -4.59 6.15 -9.29
CA TYR A 212 -3.28 6.63 -8.87
C TYR A 212 -2.56 7.37 -9.99
N ASP A 213 -1.74 8.33 -9.58
CA ASP A 213 -0.81 9.02 -10.45
C ASP A 213 0.54 8.30 -10.40
N ARG A 214 1.03 7.82 -11.55
CA ARG A 214 2.35 7.19 -11.69
C ARG A 214 3.36 8.26 -12.09
N GLU A 215 4.25 8.65 -11.17
CA GLU A 215 5.30 9.64 -11.45
C GLU A 215 6.29 9.06 -12.48
N THR A 216 6.17 9.51 -13.73
CA THR A 216 7.15 9.21 -14.79
C THR A 216 8.41 10.03 -14.58
N PRO A 217 9.61 9.45 -14.79
CA PRO A 217 10.84 10.23 -14.74
C PRO A 217 10.80 11.34 -15.80
N PRO A 218 11.36 12.53 -15.49
CA PRO A 218 11.44 13.61 -16.47
C PRO A 218 12.22 13.15 -17.72
N PRO A 219 11.85 13.60 -18.93
CA PRO A 219 12.58 13.27 -20.13
C PRO A 219 14.04 13.73 -19.99
N PRO A 220 15.01 12.98 -20.56
CA PRO A 220 16.39 13.41 -20.55
C PRO A 220 16.51 14.80 -21.19
N PRO A 221 17.39 15.68 -20.67
CA PRO A 221 17.61 16.99 -21.27
C PRO A 221 18.02 16.81 -22.74
N PRO A 222 17.57 17.69 -23.66
CA PRO A 222 17.94 17.60 -25.06
C PRO A 222 19.46 17.58 -25.19
N GLN A 223 19.99 16.55 -25.86
CA GLN A 223 21.41 16.43 -26.16
C GLN A 223 21.82 17.66 -26.98
N GLN A 224 22.63 18.54 -26.39
CA GLN A 224 23.27 19.61 -27.15
C GLN A 224 24.19 18.95 -28.17
N PRO A 225 24.14 19.36 -29.46
CA PRO A 225 25.02 18.78 -30.48
C PRO A 225 26.47 18.96 -30.03
N GLU A 226 27.21 17.86 -29.96
CA GLU A 226 28.63 17.89 -29.61
C GLU A 226 29.36 18.83 -30.58
N PRO A 227 30.20 19.76 -30.08
CA PRO A 227 30.97 20.63 -30.96
C PRO A 227 31.88 19.76 -31.83
N PRO A 228 31.98 20.03 -33.15
CA PRO A 228 32.81 19.23 -34.03
C PRO A 228 34.24 19.24 -33.52
N THR A 229 34.79 18.04 -33.33
CA THR A 229 36.21 17.80 -33.06
C THR A 229 37.01 18.53 -34.15
N ARG A 230 37.69 19.62 -33.78
CA ARG A 230 38.69 20.23 -34.66
C ARG A 230 39.81 19.21 -34.83
N GLU A 231 39.85 18.56 -35.99
CA GLU A 231 41.06 17.89 -36.46
C GLU A 231 42.21 18.89 -36.44
N LEU A 232 43.17 18.64 -35.56
CA LEU A 232 44.46 19.32 -35.57
C LEU A 232 45.16 18.91 -36.87
N ALA A 233 45.26 19.84 -37.82
CA ALA A 233 46.10 19.69 -38.99
C ALA A 233 47.53 19.41 -38.50
N VAL A 234 48.01 18.20 -38.78
CA VAL A 234 49.41 17.82 -38.63
C VAL A 234 50.12 18.33 -39.88
N ASP A 235 50.78 19.48 -39.78
CA ASP A 235 51.70 19.94 -40.81
C ASP A 235 52.95 19.06 -40.78
N GLY A 236 52.95 18.03 -41.61
CA GLY A 236 54.05 17.08 -41.81
C GLY A 236 54.55 17.09 -43.27
N GLU A 237 55.73 17.71 -43.44
CA GLU A 237 56.81 17.43 -44.40
C GLU A 237 56.57 17.40 -45.93
N GLY A 238 57.51 18.01 -46.66
CA GLY A 238 57.78 17.68 -48.06
C GLY A 238 58.69 18.67 -48.79
N GLY A 239 60.01 18.50 -48.70
CA GLY A 239 61.00 19.27 -49.46
C GLY A 239 61.05 18.95 -50.96
N GLY A 240 61.80 19.75 -51.72
CA GLY A 240 62.14 19.42 -53.12
C GLY A 240 62.68 20.57 -53.98
N SER A 241 64.01 20.69 -54.01
CA SER A 241 64.92 21.06 -55.13
C SER A 241 64.44 21.88 -56.34
N GLY A 242 65.28 22.88 -56.71
CA GLY A 242 65.86 22.93 -58.05
C GLY A 242 65.53 24.15 -58.91
N ALA A 243 66.46 25.11 -59.00
CA ALA A 243 67.09 25.63 -60.22
C ALA A 243 68.04 26.79 -59.86
#